data_AF-A0A1A2PBH5-F1
#
_entry.id   AF-A0A1A2PBH5-F1
#
_cell.length_a   1.000
_cell.length_b   1.000
_cell.length_c   1.000
_cell.angle_alpha   90.00
_cell.angle_beta   90.00
_cell.angle_gamma   90.00
#
_symmetry.space_group_name_H-M   'P 1'
#
loop_
_entity.id
_entity.type
_entity.pdbx_description
1 polymer ?
#
loop_
_entity_poly.entity_id
_entity_poly.type
_entity_poly.pdbx_seq_one_letter_code
_entity_poly.pdbx_strand_id
1 'polypeptide(L)'
;MVGNQEGIAILKLECPQGHPVGRLLKEAPHQAVAFDPGAQVGPRRFWPDEDDQPRFTARCRFCDKPVGEATTALQNQLATLIDDASVASATATLPYL
;
A
#
# COMPACT_ATOMS: atom_id res chain seq x y z
N MET A 1 16.83 -19.70 -14.29
CA MET A 1 16.32 -18.32 -14.40
C MET A 1 15.54 -18.05 -13.12
N VAL A 2 16.23 -17.61 -12.06
CA VAL A 2 15.59 -17.27 -10.78
C VAL A 2 15.20 -15.81 -10.92
N GLY A 3 13.90 -15.58 -11.15
CA GLY A 3 13.33 -14.24 -11.18
C GLY A 3 13.59 -13.61 -9.81
N ASN A 4 14.43 -12.59 -9.80
CA ASN A 4 14.85 -11.92 -8.60
C ASN A 4 13.64 -11.27 -7.94
N GLN A 5 13.12 -11.86 -6.86
CA GLN A 5 12.02 -11.29 -6.08
C GLN A 5 12.54 -10.28 -5.04
N GLU A 6 13.84 -9.96 -5.06
CA GLU A 6 14.45 -8.93 -4.23
C GLU A 6 13.88 -7.56 -4.62
N GLY A 7 13.03 -6.99 -3.77
CA GLY A 7 12.40 -5.68 -3.98
C GLY A 7 10.94 -5.71 -4.44
N ILE A 8 10.30 -6.89 -4.46
CA ILE A 8 8.86 -7.02 -4.71
C ILE A 8 8.13 -7.20 -3.37
N ALA A 9 7.29 -6.24 -3.00
CA ALA A 9 6.50 -6.31 -1.77
C ALA A 9 5.05 -5.88 -2.01
N ILE A 10 4.13 -6.59 -1.35
CA ILE A 10 2.69 -6.31 -1.43
C ILE A 10 2.21 -5.86 -0.04
N LEU A 11 1.89 -4.58 0.09
CA LEU A 11 1.29 -4.05 1.32
C LEU A 11 -0.22 -3.91 1.13
N LYS A 12 -0.98 -4.84 1.68
CA LYS A 12 -2.44 -4.78 1.71
C LYS A 12 -2.87 -3.67 2.68
N LEU A 13 -3.91 -2.92 2.34
CA LEU A 13 -4.46 -1.87 3.19
C LEU A 13 -5.80 -2.31 3.74
N GLU A 14 -5.96 -2.21 5.06
CA GLU A 14 -7.20 -2.53 5.75
C GLU A 14 -7.68 -1.38 6.65
N CYS A 15 -8.99 -1.29 6.87
CA CYS A 15 -9.58 -0.42 7.90
C CYS A 15 -9.31 -1.04 9.29
N PRO A 16 -9.47 -0.30 10.42
CA PRO A 16 -9.28 -0.85 11.77
C PRO A 16 -10.40 -1.84 12.18
N GLN A 17 -11.21 -2.27 11.23
CA GLN A 17 -12.23 -3.31 11.36
C GLN A 17 -11.88 -4.56 10.53
N GLY A 18 -10.69 -4.61 9.90
CA GLY A 18 -10.27 -5.71 9.03
C GLY A 18 -10.87 -5.69 7.63
N HIS A 19 -11.41 -4.54 7.18
CA HIS A 19 -11.99 -4.43 5.84
C HIS A 19 -10.92 -4.11 4.80
N PRO A 20 -10.86 -4.82 3.66
CA PRO A 20 -9.90 -4.53 2.61
C PRO A 20 -10.24 -3.21 1.92
N VAL A 21 -9.33 -2.24 2.02
CA VAL A 21 -9.46 -0.90 1.41
C VAL A 21 -8.78 -0.87 0.04
N GLY A 22 -7.69 -1.60 -0.09
CA GLY A 22 -6.87 -1.65 -1.29
C GLY A 22 -5.57 -2.41 -1.02
N ARG A 23 -4.64 -2.34 -1.95
CA ARG A 23 -3.29 -2.90 -1.80
C ARG A 23 -2.29 -2.06 -2.58
N LEU A 24 -1.15 -1.83 -1.97
CA LEU A 24 0.04 -1.32 -2.62
C LEU A 24 0.88 -2.49 -3.13
N LEU A 25 1.37 -2.37 -4.35
CA LEU A 25 2.33 -3.31 -4.93
C LEU A 25 3.59 -2.55 -5.32
N LYS A 26 4.75 -2.99 -4.84
CA LYS A 26 6.04 -2.53 -5.34
C LYS A 26 6.66 -3.66 -6.13
N GLU A 27 6.92 -3.42 -7.41
CA GLU A 27 7.39 -4.44 -8.36
C GLU A 27 8.91 -4.35 -8.61
N ALA A 28 9.57 -3.27 -8.17
CA ALA A 28 11.02 -3.13 -8.19
C ALA A 28 11.50 -2.07 -7.20
N PRO A 29 12.76 -2.16 -6.71
CA PRO A 29 13.32 -1.22 -5.75
C PRO A 29 13.40 0.23 -6.27
N HIS A 30 13.55 0.42 -7.58
CA HIS A 30 13.60 1.73 -8.24
C HIS A 30 12.28 2.13 -8.91
N GLN A 31 11.24 1.29 -8.82
CA GLN A 31 9.95 1.55 -9.43
C GLN A 31 8.98 2.06 -8.37
N ALA A 32 8.12 3.01 -8.73
CA ALA A 32 7.18 3.51 -7.76
C ALA A 32 6.09 2.47 -7.45
N VAL A 33 5.52 2.67 -6.28
CA VAL A 33 4.48 1.80 -5.75
C VAL A 33 3.23 1.95 -6.60
N ALA A 34 2.62 0.85 -7.02
CA ALA A 34 1.33 0.84 -7.68
C ALA A 34 0.23 0.71 -6.62
N PHE A 35 -0.73 1.63 -6.64
CA PHE A 35 -1.94 1.50 -5.83
C PHE A 35 -3.02 0.75 -6.61
N ASP A 36 -3.49 -0.37 -6.05
CA ASP A 36 -4.64 -1.09 -6.55
C ASP A 36 -5.80 -0.97 -5.54
N PRO A 37 -6.81 -0.11 -5.81
CA PRO A 37 -7.97 0.05 -4.93
C PRO A 37 -8.92 -1.17 -4.92
N GLY A 38 -8.61 -2.27 -5.62
CA GLY A 38 -9.29 -3.57 -5.56
C GLY A 38 -10.73 -3.63 -6.08
N ALA A 39 -11.49 -2.52 -6.03
CA ALA A 39 -12.93 -2.49 -6.28
C ALA A 39 -13.41 -1.30 -7.12
N GLN A 40 -12.53 -0.34 -7.46
CA GLN A 40 -12.85 0.71 -8.43
C GLN A 40 -12.09 0.46 -9.73
N VAL A 41 -12.85 0.31 -10.81
CA VAL A 41 -12.36 0.24 -12.20
C VAL A 41 -11.67 1.56 -12.53
N GLY A 42 -10.39 1.67 -12.17
CA GLY A 42 -9.52 2.77 -12.54
C GLY A 42 -8.14 2.18 -12.86
N PRO A 43 -7.47 2.63 -13.94
CA PRO A 43 -6.16 2.09 -14.33
C PRO A 43 -5.22 2.15 -13.12
N ARG A 44 -4.44 1.07 -12.89
CA ARG A 44 -3.40 0.95 -11.85
C ARG A 44 -2.72 2.32 -11.68
N ARG A 45 -3.05 3.06 -10.61
CA ARG A 45 -2.56 4.43 -10.44
C ARG A 45 -1.21 4.32 -9.75
N PHE A 46 -0.25 5.07 -10.26
CA PHE A 46 1.00 5.30 -9.54
C PHE A 46 0.64 5.91 -8.18
N TRP A 47 1.12 5.30 -7.11
CA TRP A 47 1.01 5.85 -5.78
C TRP A 47 1.90 7.10 -5.73
N PRO A 48 1.34 8.28 -5.42
CA PRO A 48 2.11 9.52 -5.36
C PRO A 48 3.15 9.45 -4.23
N ASP A 49 4.32 10.04 -4.49
CA ASP A 49 5.37 10.12 -3.49
C ASP A 49 4.95 11.01 -2.32
N GLU A 50 5.63 10.88 -1.17
CA GLU A 50 5.36 11.72 0.00
C GLU A 50 5.42 13.21 -0.32
N ASP A 51 6.35 13.60 -1.19
CA ASP A 51 6.61 14.98 -1.60
C ASP A 51 5.40 15.58 -2.37
N ASP A 52 4.66 14.74 -3.11
CA ASP A 52 3.48 15.13 -3.88
C ASP A 52 2.18 14.97 -3.05
N GLN A 53 2.11 13.91 -2.25
CA GLN A 53 0.97 13.61 -1.39
C GLN A 53 1.44 13.11 0.00
N PRO A 54 1.53 14.00 1.01
CA PRO A 54 2.04 13.64 2.33
C PRO A 54 1.09 12.76 3.15
N ARG A 55 -0.22 12.82 2.86
CA ARG A 55 -1.23 11.96 3.47
C ARG A 55 -1.98 11.19 2.41
N PHE A 56 -1.93 9.87 2.54
CA PHE A 56 -2.79 9.00 1.76
C PHE A 56 -4.16 8.91 2.40
N THR A 57 -5.20 9.16 1.61
CA THR A 57 -6.58 9.03 2.05
C THR A 57 -7.32 8.07 1.14
N ALA A 58 -7.92 7.05 1.73
CA ALA A 58 -8.82 6.13 1.06
C ALA A 58 -10.18 6.12 1.76
N ARG A 59 -11.19 5.52 1.12
CA ARG A 59 -12.52 5.41 1.70
C ARG A 59 -12.89 3.94 1.86
N CYS A 60 -13.13 3.55 3.10
CA CYS A 60 -13.54 2.21 3.44
C CYS A 60 -14.97 1.98 2.95
N ARG A 61 -15.20 1.17 1.92
CA ARG A 61 -16.56 0.96 1.37
C ARG A 61 -17.48 0.19 2.33
N PHE A 62 -16.91 -0.63 3.20
CA PHE A 62 -17.65 -1.38 4.22
C PHE A 62 -18.09 -0.52 5.40
N CYS A 63 -17.23 0.40 5.85
CA CYS A 63 -17.57 1.33 6.94
C CYS A 63 -18.21 2.63 6.44
N ASP A 64 -18.17 2.88 5.12
CA ASP A 64 -18.39 4.17 4.45
C ASP A 64 -17.68 5.35 5.13
N LYS A 65 -16.49 5.10 5.68
CA LYS A 65 -15.68 6.08 6.41
C LYS A 65 -14.37 6.37 5.68
N PRO A 66 -13.89 7.63 5.70
CA PRO A 66 -12.55 7.94 5.24
C PRO A 66 -11.53 7.32 6.20
N VAL A 67 -10.54 6.65 5.64
CA VAL A 67 -9.38 6.08 6.33
C VAL A 67 -8.13 6.62 5.67
N GLY A 68 -7.06 6.77 6.42
CA GLY A 68 -5.85 7.32 5.84
C GLY A 68 -4.71 7.35 6.82
N GLU A 69 -3.52 7.41 6.25
CA GLU A 69 -2.26 7.29 6.96
C GLU A 69 -1.25 8.24 6.30
N ALA A 70 -0.19 8.58 7.03
CA ALA A 70 0.93 9.29 6.44
C ALA A 70 1.57 8.43 5.34
N THR A 71 1.82 9.02 4.18
CA THR A 71 2.49 8.32 3.08
C THR A 71 3.85 7.80 3.53
N THR A 72 4.58 8.58 4.35
CA THR A 72 5.84 8.14 4.98
C THR A 72 5.69 6.91 5.88
N ALA A 73 4.56 6.74 6.58
CA ALA A 73 4.34 5.57 7.42
C ALA A 73 4.17 4.31 6.56
N LEU A 74 3.41 4.42 5.47
CA LEU A 74 3.23 3.32 4.50
C LEU A 74 4.52 3.01 3.74
N GLN A 75 5.31 4.03 3.38
CA GLN A 75 6.62 3.85 2.76
C GLN A 75 7.60 3.16 3.70
N ASN A 76 7.65 3.56 4.98
CA ASN A 76 8.47 2.89 5.98
C ASN A 76 8.05 1.44 6.18
N GLN A 77 6.74 1.17 6.30
CA GLN A 77 6.26 -0.22 6.41
C GLN A 77 6.63 -1.05 5.19
N LEU A 78 6.51 -0.47 3.99
CA LEU A 78 6.89 -1.13 2.75
C LEU A 78 8.40 -1.35 2.66
N ALA A 79 9.22 -0.40 3.13
CA ALA A 79 10.67 -0.54 3.19
C ALA A 79 11.09 -1.64 4.17
N THR A 80 10.47 -1.69 5.36
CA THR A 80 10.65 -2.80 6.31
C THR A 80 10.28 -4.13 5.69
N LEU A 81 9.16 -4.19 4.96
CA LEU A 81 8.71 -5.38 4.23
C LEU A 81 9.70 -5.85 3.15
N ILE A 82 10.31 -4.91 2.44
CA ILE A 82 11.30 -5.21 1.40
C ILE A 82 12.61 -5.70 2.02
N ASP A 83 12.99 -5.12 3.17
CA ASP A 83 14.14 -5.56 3.96
C ASP A 83 13.92 -6.97 4.56
N ASP A 84 12.68 -7.26 4.97
CA ASP A 84 12.23 -8.57 5.44
C ASP A 84 12.06 -9.56 4.28
N ALA A 85 13.18 -10.16 3.84
CA ALA A 85 13.20 -11.18 2.78
C ALA A 85 12.32 -12.43 3.07
N SER A 86 11.86 -12.62 4.31
CA SER A 86 10.93 -13.69 4.70
C SER A 86 9.46 -13.35 4.43
N VAL A 87 9.12 -12.06 4.27
CA VAL A 87 7.74 -11.59 4.17
C VAL A 87 7.57 -10.78 2.88
N ALA A 88 7.09 -11.43 1.82
CA ALA A 88 6.80 -10.71 0.55
C ALA A 88 5.47 -9.94 0.57
N SER A 89 4.66 -10.10 1.61
CA SER A 89 3.40 -9.38 1.76
C SER A 89 3.03 -9.12 3.22
N ALA A 90 2.64 -7.90 3.55
CA ALA A 90 2.03 -7.59 4.85
C ALA A 90 0.73 -6.84 4.66
N THR A 91 0.07 -6.56 5.78
CA THR A 91 -1.13 -5.74 5.82
C THR A 91 -0.90 -4.55 6.75
N ALA A 92 -1.23 -3.35 6.28
CA ALA A 92 -1.24 -2.12 7.05
C ALA A 92 -2.68 -1.73 7.38
N THR A 93 -2.93 -1.52 8.67
CA THR A 93 -4.22 -1.05 9.17
C THR A 93 -4.25 0.47 9.19
N LEU A 94 -4.98 1.06 8.24
CA LEU A 94 -5.16 2.50 8.14
C LEU A 94 -6.13 3.00 9.21
N PRO A 95 -5.77 3.98 10.05
CA PRO A 95 -6.70 4.57 11.00
C PRO A 95 -7.79 5.39 10.30
N TYR A 96 -8.89 5.64 11.02
CA TYR A 96 -9.93 6.57 10.54
C TYR A 96 -9.41 8.01 10.55
N LEU A 97 -9.80 8.77 9.52
CA LEU A 97 -9.50 10.20 9.40
C LEU A 97 -10.51 11.08 10.15
#